data_AF-A0A0G4NFB3-F1
#
_entry.id   AF-A0A0G4NFB3-F1
#
_cell.length_a   1.000
_cell.length_b   1.000
_cell.length_c   1.000
_cell.angle_alpha   90.00
_cell.angle_beta   90.00
_cell.angle_gamma   90.00
#
_symmetry.space_group_name_H-M   'P 1'
#
loop_
_entity.id
_entity.type
_entity.pdbx_description
1 polymer ?
#
loop_
_entity_poly.entity_id
_entity_poly.type
_entity_poly.pdbx_seq_one_letter_code
_entity_poly.pdbx_strand_id
1 'polypeptide(L)'
;MARLGVLFGKLQQGVLENRQILTIARMRAEAEDLYGTRLSDIAPASDRIQGGFASDDGATVRKAYDGVRIEMEDAARSHKKIAQSIRDLVVNPFTRWCDAHESRIQDSQDDLQTRIKAHDRQAELAKKLRSNYFNKCRLVEDIEEENKLAFQDPETSPNAVTASNIPEIKVSENKEPEIPEEDDEPIEIGDEVYQPEQMKKILAHMLNTIPLGEHKVPIMGTYQNTSPGTDIVEYLQRNMGTTSISYAERIGQDLISNGFLRLIGNVGNSFANSSKMMYQWKTKAFQMAGVPENKKTLGRTF
;
A
#
# COMPACT_ATOMS: atom_id res chain seq x y z
N MET A 1 3.34 3.96 6.15
CA MET A 1 4.07 3.52 4.94
C MET A 1 4.17 4.60 3.88
N ALA A 2 3.05 5.09 3.29
CA ALA A 2 3.10 5.97 2.10
C ALA A 2 3.93 7.27 2.24
N ARG A 3 3.84 8.00 3.37
CA ARG A 3 4.54 9.28 3.54
C ARG A 3 6.05 9.14 3.78
N LEU A 4 6.48 8.05 4.41
CA LEU A 4 7.90 7.84 4.70
C LEU A 4 8.68 7.45 3.44
N GLY A 5 8.08 6.66 2.55
CA GLY A 5 8.67 6.34 1.25
C GLY A 5 8.87 7.56 0.36
N VAL A 6 7.93 8.53 0.40
CA VAL A 6 8.08 9.80 -0.33
C VAL A 6 9.25 10.63 0.23
N LEU A 7 9.38 10.72 1.55
CA LEU A 7 10.48 11.44 2.19
C LEU A 7 11.85 10.85 1.81
N PHE A 8 12.03 9.53 1.99
CA PHE A 8 13.29 8.88 1.63
C PHE A 8 13.56 8.92 0.13
N GLY A 9 12.53 8.85 -0.72
CA GLY A 9 12.67 9.09 -2.16
C GLY A 9 13.23 10.48 -2.46
N LYS A 10 12.79 11.52 -1.74
CA LYS A 10 13.33 12.88 -1.88
C LYS A 10 14.75 13.04 -1.31
N LEU A 11 15.06 12.40 -0.19
CA LEU A 11 16.41 12.39 0.36
C LEU A 11 17.39 11.68 -0.58
N GLN A 12 16.98 10.56 -1.18
CA GLN A 12 17.79 9.85 -2.17
C GLN A 12 17.97 10.64 -3.45
N GLN A 13 16.93 11.39 -3.88
CA GLN A 13 17.06 12.35 -4.97
C GLN A 13 18.15 13.39 -4.66
N GLY A 14 18.18 13.93 -3.44
CA GLY A 14 19.22 14.86 -3.00
C GLY A 14 20.65 14.28 -3.06
N VAL A 15 20.82 12.99 -2.76
CA VAL A 15 22.11 12.29 -2.94
C VAL A 15 22.57 12.32 -4.40
N LEU A 16 21.65 12.11 -5.35
CA LEU A 16 21.95 12.19 -6.77
C LEU A 16 22.29 13.62 -7.22
N GLU A 17 21.55 14.61 -6.73
CA GLU A 17 21.83 16.03 -6.99
C GLU A 17 23.23 16.43 -6.49
N ASN A 18 23.63 15.95 -5.32
CA ASN A 18 24.99 16.15 -4.81
C ASN A 18 26.06 15.55 -5.73
N ARG A 19 25.81 14.36 -6.30
CA ARG A 19 26.72 13.74 -7.30
C ARG A 19 26.80 14.55 -8.59
N GLN A 20 25.71 15.18 -9.02
CA GLN A 20 25.73 16.08 -10.18
C GLN A 20 26.62 17.31 -9.91
N ILE A 21 26.48 17.93 -8.73
CA ILE A 21 27.33 19.06 -8.33
C ILE A 21 28.81 18.65 -8.28
N LEU A 22 29.12 17.47 -7.71
CA LEU A 22 30.48 16.93 -7.71
C LEU A 22 31.04 16.74 -9.11
N THR A 23 30.22 16.22 -10.02
CA THR A 23 30.61 16.03 -11.42
C THR A 23 30.94 17.37 -12.07
N ILE A 24 30.11 18.39 -11.87
CA ILE A 24 30.36 19.75 -12.38
C ILE A 24 31.69 20.29 -11.83
N ALA A 25 31.93 20.17 -10.53
CA ALA A 25 33.16 20.68 -9.91
C ALA A 25 34.41 19.96 -10.42
N ARG A 26 34.34 18.63 -10.63
CA ARG A 26 35.43 17.83 -11.20
C ARG A 26 35.75 18.23 -12.64
N MET A 27 34.73 18.29 -13.49
CA MET A 27 34.90 18.71 -14.89
C MET A 27 35.46 20.14 -14.98
N ARG A 28 35.02 21.04 -14.10
CA ARG A 28 35.59 22.39 -14.04
C ARG A 28 37.08 22.37 -13.67
N ALA A 29 37.46 21.62 -12.64
CA ALA A 29 38.87 21.51 -12.26
C ALA A 29 39.73 20.92 -13.40
N GLU A 30 39.24 19.91 -14.11
CA GLU A 30 39.91 19.33 -15.28
C GLU A 30 40.04 20.33 -16.43
N ALA A 31 39.00 21.11 -16.72
CA ALA A 31 39.03 22.13 -17.75
C ALA A 31 40.06 23.24 -17.45
N GLU A 32 40.11 23.71 -16.21
CA GLU A 32 41.09 24.72 -15.76
C GLU A 32 42.52 24.18 -15.84
N ASP A 33 42.74 22.92 -15.47
CA ASP A 33 44.06 22.27 -15.53
C ASP A 33 44.53 22.05 -16.97
N LEU A 34 43.62 21.64 -17.86
CA LEU A 34 43.89 21.52 -19.28
C LEU A 34 44.20 22.89 -19.88
N TYR A 35 43.43 23.92 -19.55
CA TYR A 35 43.67 25.28 -20.03
C TYR A 35 45.04 25.81 -19.57
N GLY A 36 45.36 25.66 -18.28
CA GLY A 36 46.68 26.01 -17.76
C GLY A 36 47.82 25.22 -18.41
N THR A 37 47.59 23.95 -18.77
CA THR A 37 48.57 23.15 -19.53
C THR A 37 48.77 23.69 -20.94
N ARG A 38 47.69 24.01 -21.66
CA ARG A 38 47.77 24.60 -23.00
C ARG A 38 48.49 25.93 -23.01
N LEU A 39 48.26 26.79 -22.01
CA LEU A 39 48.99 28.06 -21.86
C LEU A 39 50.49 27.82 -21.60
N SER A 40 50.83 26.82 -20.79
CA SER A 40 52.23 26.45 -20.48
C SER A 40 53.01 25.99 -21.71
N ASP A 41 52.34 25.45 -22.73
CA ASP A 41 52.97 24.98 -23.96
C ASP A 41 53.29 26.12 -24.94
N ILE A 42 52.68 27.30 -24.78
CA ILE A 42 52.82 28.44 -25.72
C ILE A 42 54.25 28.95 -25.73
N ALA A 43 54.84 29.22 -24.56
CA ALA A 43 56.20 29.76 -24.47
C ALA A 43 57.24 28.82 -25.13
N PRO A 44 57.33 27.52 -24.76
CA PRO A 44 58.21 26.58 -25.44
C PRO A 44 57.94 26.41 -26.94
N ALA A 45 56.68 26.47 -27.37
CA ALA A 45 56.34 26.39 -28.79
C ALA A 45 56.84 27.62 -29.56
N SER A 46 56.71 28.81 -28.96
CA SER A 46 57.20 30.06 -29.56
C SER A 46 58.72 30.14 -29.58
N ASP A 47 59.40 29.62 -28.56
CA ASP A 47 60.87 29.63 -28.45
C ASP A 47 61.56 28.72 -29.51
N ARG A 48 60.83 27.77 -30.10
CA ARG A 48 61.34 26.91 -31.19
C ARG A 48 61.44 27.63 -32.53
N ILE A 49 60.83 28.81 -32.68
CA ILE A 49 60.86 29.57 -33.92
C ILE A 49 62.21 30.30 -34.03
N GLN A 50 63.05 29.83 -34.96
CA GLN A 50 64.36 30.43 -35.22
C GLN A 50 64.25 31.74 -36.01
N GLY A 51 65.18 32.66 -35.76
CA GLY A 51 65.28 33.94 -36.50
C GLY A 51 64.24 35.00 -36.13
N GLY A 52 63.44 34.78 -35.08
CA GLY A 52 62.45 35.75 -34.59
C GLY A 52 63.07 36.83 -33.68
N PHE A 53 62.30 37.30 -32.69
CA PHE A 53 62.69 38.36 -31.76
C PHE A 53 64.03 38.11 -31.03
N ALA A 54 64.60 36.90 -31.06
CA ALA A 54 65.91 36.59 -30.45
C ALA A 54 67.08 37.30 -31.16
N SER A 55 66.88 37.76 -32.39
CA SER A 55 67.87 38.53 -33.16
C SER A 55 67.86 40.04 -32.83
N ASP A 56 66.82 40.53 -32.13
CA ASP A 56 66.58 41.95 -31.84
C ASP A 56 66.97 42.32 -30.38
N ASP A 57 68.18 41.95 -29.96
CA ASP A 57 68.64 42.17 -28.60
C ASP A 57 68.72 43.69 -28.26
N GLY A 58 68.11 44.09 -27.15
CA GLY A 58 67.98 45.49 -26.71
C GLY A 58 66.81 46.29 -27.30
N ALA A 59 66.01 45.73 -28.21
CA ALA A 59 64.84 46.42 -28.77
C ALA A 59 63.65 46.47 -27.78
N THR A 60 62.90 47.57 -27.77
CA THR A 60 61.66 47.69 -26.97
C THR A 60 60.61 46.65 -27.35
N VAL A 61 60.57 46.27 -28.63
CA VAL A 61 59.66 45.23 -29.15
C VAL A 61 60.02 43.86 -28.59
N ARG A 62 61.31 43.53 -28.42
CA ARG A 62 61.74 42.28 -27.78
C ARG A 62 61.23 42.19 -26.34
N LYS A 63 61.38 43.27 -25.56
CA LYS A 63 60.86 43.31 -24.18
C LYS A 63 59.34 43.14 -24.12
N ALA A 64 58.60 43.71 -25.05
CA ALA A 64 57.15 43.52 -25.12
C ALA A 64 56.79 42.05 -25.43
N TYR A 65 57.50 41.42 -26.37
CA TYR A 65 57.35 40.00 -26.67
C TYR A 65 57.66 39.11 -25.45
N ASP A 66 58.77 39.36 -24.75
CA ASP A 66 59.11 38.61 -23.53
C ASP A 66 58.05 38.82 -22.44
N GLY A 67 57.48 40.02 -22.32
CA GLY A 67 56.35 40.29 -21.42
C GLY A 67 55.11 39.46 -21.76
N VAL A 68 54.73 39.36 -23.03
CA VAL A 68 53.62 38.49 -23.47
C VAL A 68 53.91 37.02 -23.15
N ARG A 69 55.15 36.58 -23.36
CA ARG A 69 55.59 35.20 -23.05
C ARG A 69 55.47 34.89 -21.55
N ILE A 70 55.96 35.80 -20.70
CA ILE A 70 55.88 35.69 -19.23
C ILE A 70 54.41 35.67 -18.79
N GLU A 71 53.56 36.52 -19.35
CA GLU A 71 52.14 36.57 -19.02
C GLU A 71 51.43 35.24 -19.32
N MET A 72 51.76 34.56 -20.42
CA MET A 72 51.22 33.22 -20.71
C MET A 72 51.65 32.18 -19.68
N GLU A 73 52.91 32.23 -19.22
CA GLU A 73 53.42 31.34 -18.17
C GLU A 73 52.79 31.64 -16.80
N ASP A 74 52.58 32.92 -16.46
CA ASP A 74 51.90 33.34 -15.23
C ASP A 74 50.43 32.94 -15.23
N ALA A 75 49.73 33.16 -16.35
CA ALA A 75 48.35 32.70 -16.53
C ALA A 75 48.25 31.18 -16.41
N ALA A 76 49.18 30.42 -17.02
CA ALA A 76 49.25 28.97 -16.88
C ALA A 76 49.36 28.52 -15.41
N ARG A 77 50.26 29.15 -14.64
CA ARG A 77 50.42 28.89 -13.19
C ARG A 77 49.14 29.20 -12.41
N SER A 78 48.49 30.33 -12.73
CA SER A 78 47.25 30.75 -12.08
C SER A 78 46.12 29.75 -12.30
N HIS A 79 45.88 29.33 -13.55
CA HIS A 79 44.82 28.36 -13.88
C HIS A 79 45.07 26.98 -13.25
N LYS A 80 46.32 26.49 -13.24
CA LYS A 80 46.69 25.25 -12.53
C LYS A 80 46.43 25.37 -11.02
N LYS A 81 46.71 26.54 -10.42
CA LYS A 81 46.41 26.79 -9.00
C LYS A 81 44.91 26.84 -8.72
N ILE A 82 44.11 27.41 -9.61
CA ILE A 82 42.64 27.39 -9.52
C ILE A 82 42.12 25.96 -9.58
N ALA A 83 42.58 25.16 -10.55
CA ALA A 83 42.21 23.75 -10.66
C ALA A 83 42.50 22.98 -9.36
N GLN A 84 43.72 23.15 -8.82
CA GLN A 84 44.11 22.51 -7.56
C GLN A 84 43.25 22.99 -6.38
N SER A 85 42.95 24.30 -6.30
CA SER A 85 42.10 24.86 -5.26
C SER A 85 40.67 24.29 -5.32
N ILE A 86 40.11 24.11 -6.51
CA ILE A 86 38.80 23.46 -6.68
C ILE A 86 38.87 22.01 -6.19
N ARG A 87 39.94 21.26 -6.50
CA ARG A 87 40.10 19.89 -6.03
C ARG A 87 40.17 19.82 -4.50
N ASP A 88 41.01 20.63 -3.89
CA ASP A 88 41.30 20.54 -2.45
C ASP A 88 40.23 21.15 -1.57
N LEU A 89 39.60 22.25 -2.00
CA LEU A 89 38.64 22.99 -1.18
C LEU A 89 37.19 22.61 -1.49
N VAL A 90 36.92 22.01 -2.64
CA VAL A 90 35.55 21.66 -3.05
C VAL A 90 35.41 20.16 -3.28
N VAL A 91 36.11 19.60 -4.27
CA VAL A 91 35.87 18.21 -4.71
C VAL A 91 36.16 17.22 -3.58
N ASN A 92 37.33 17.29 -2.95
CA ASN A 92 37.75 16.37 -1.90
C ASN A 92 36.84 16.44 -0.65
N PRO A 93 36.62 17.60 -0.01
CA PRO A 93 35.78 17.69 1.17
C PRO A 93 34.31 17.38 0.85
N PHE A 94 33.78 17.86 -0.29
CA PHE A 94 32.38 17.60 -0.64
C PHE A 94 32.15 16.14 -1.01
N THR A 95 33.11 15.45 -1.66
CA THR A 95 33.01 13.99 -1.91
C THR A 95 32.87 13.24 -0.60
N ARG A 96 33.76 13.49 0.37
CA ARG A 96 33.69 12.83 1.70
C ARG A 96 32.37 13.10 2.40
N TRP A 97 31.87 14.35 2.31
CA TRP A 97 30.58 14.70 2.90
C TRP A 97 29.42 13.99 2.20
N CYS A 98 29.42 13.90 0.86
CA CYS A 98 28.40 13.20 0.09
C CYS A 98 28.34 11.71 0.45
N ASP A 99 29.49 11.03 0.51
CA ASP A 99 29.55 9.61 0.86
C ASP A 99 29.03 9.38 2.28
N ALA A 100 29.46 10.20 3.24
CA ALA A 100 28.96 10.15 4.61
C ALA A 100 27.47 10.47 4.70
N HIS A 101 26.97 11.40 3.88
CA HIS A 101 25.56 11.78 3.86
C HIS A 101 24.68 10.67 3.30
N GLU A 102 25.11 10.03 2.22
CA GLU A 102 24.42 8.87 1.63
C GLU A 102 24.32 7.73 2.65
N SER A 103 25.42 7.38 3.34
CA SER A 103 25.40 6.39 4.42
C SER A 103 24.39 6.76 5.50
N ARG A 104 24.42 8.01 6.01
CA ARG A 104 23.46 8.46 7.05
C ARG A 104 22.00 8.31 6.61
N ILE A 105 21.68 8.60 5.35
CA ILE A 105 20.32 8.45 4.82
C ILE A 105 19.95 6.97 4.80
N GLN A 106 20.84 6.12 4.28
CA GLN A 106 20.62 4.68 4.19
C GLN A 106 20.42 4.04 5.57
N ASP A 107 21.33 4.34 6.52
CA ASP A 107 21.27 3.82 7.88
C ASP A 107 19.97 4.23 8.59
N SER A 108 19.56 5.50 8.42
CA SER A 108 18.30 6.02 8.96
C SER A 108 17.06 5.34 8.34
N GLN A 109 17.11 5.07 7.04
CA GLN A 109 16.05 4.36 6.33
C GLN A 109 15.91 2.93 6.85
N ASP A 110 17.03 2.22 6.99
CA ASP A 110 17.06 0.83 7.43
C ASP A 110 16.62 0.67 8.89
N ASP A 111 17.05 1.58 9.77
CA ASP A 111 16.59 1.60 11.17
C ASP A 111 15.08 1.82 11.25
N LEU A 112 14.55 2.85 10.59
CA LEU A 112 13.12 3.13 10.59
C LEU A 112 12.30 2.00 9.99
N GLN A 113 12.79 1.39 8.91
CA GLN A 113 12.10 0.25 8.30
C GLN A 113 12.09 -0.97 9.24
N THR A 114 13.16 -1.19 9.99
CA THR A 114 13.23 -2.24 11.01
C THR A 114 12.25 -1.97 12.16
N ARG A 115 12.18 -0.73 12.65
CA ARG A 115 11.24 -0.33 13.71
C ARG A 115 9.79 -0.44 13.27
N ILE A 116 9.47 -0.07 12.02
CA ILE A 116 8.13 -0.24 11.45
C ILE A 116 7.75 -1.71 11.38
N LYS A 117 8.64 -2.58 10.87
CA LYS A 117 8.39 -4.03 10.82
C LYS A 117 8.15 -4.60 12.21
N ALA A 118 8.90 -4.16 13.22
CA ALA A 118 8.69 -4.58 14.61
C ALA A 118 7.34 -4.12 15.16
N HIS A 119 6.96 -2.87 14.92
CA HIS A 119 5.67 -2.32 15.31
C HIS A 119 4.50 -3.07 14.64
N ASP A 120 4.60 -3.36 13.34
CA ASP A 120 3.55 -4.09 12.61
C ASP A 120 3.36 -5.50 13.18
N ARG A 121 4.45 -6.20 13.56
CA ARG A 121 4.38 -7.49 14.25
C ARG A 121 3.68 -7.39 15.62
N GLN A 122 3.98 -6.34 16.39
CA GLN A 122 3.33 -6.10 17.68
C GLN A 122 1.84 -5.79 17.52
N ALA A 123 1.47 -5.01 16.49
CA ALA A 123 0.08 -4.70 16.18
C ALA A 123 -0.71 -5.96 15.79
N GLU A 124 -0.14 -6.85 14.97
CA GLU A 124 -0.77 -8.13 14.63
C GLU A 124 -0.88 -9.07 15.84
N LEU A 125 0.14 -9.11 16.71
CA LEU A 125 0.08 -9.85 17.97
C LEU A 125 -1.06 -9.33 18.86
N ALA A 126 -1.19 -8.01 19.00
CA ALA A 126 -2.25 -7.40 19.80
C ALA A 126 -3.65 -7.73 19.23
N LYS A 127 -3.83 -7.70 17.90
CA LYS A 127 -5.08 -8.13 17.26
C LYS A 127 -5.40 -9.60 17.55
N LYS A 128 -4.40 -10.48 17.48
CA LYS A 128 -4.57 -11.91 17.77
C LYS A 128 -4.94 -12.15 19.24
N LEU A 129 -4.25 -11.48 20.17
CA LEU A 129 -4.56 -11.54 21.60
C LEU A 129 -5.96 -11.01 21.89
N ARG A 130 -6.37 -9.91 21.25
CA ARG A 130 -7.72 -9.36 21.35
C ARG A 130 -8.77 -10.36 20.87
N SER A 131 -8.57 -10.98 19.71
CA SER A 131 -9.48 -12.01 19.20
C SER A 131 -9.55 -13.21 20.13
N ASN A 132 -8.41 -13.69 20.63
CA ASN A 132 -8.38 -14.78 21.61
C ASN A 132 -9.11 -14.42 22.91
N TYR A 133 -8.99 -13.18 23.39
CA TYR A 133 -9.70 -12.70 24.57
C TYR A 133 -11.22 -12.74 24.36
N PHE A 134 -11.71 -12.14 23.27
CA PHE A 134 -13.15 -12.14 22.96
C PHE A 134 -13.71 -13.55 22.76
N ASN A 135 -12.98 -14.45 22.10
CA ASN A 135 -13.39 -15.84 21.96
C ASN A 135 -13.50 -16.55 23.32
N LYS A 136 -12.59 -16.27 24.26
CA LYS A 136 -12.65 -16.82 25.61
C LYS A 136 -13.81 -16.25 26.43
N CYS A 137 -14.09 -14.95 26.34
CA CYS A 137 -15.24 -14.35 26.98
C CYS A 137 -16.54 -14.99 26.49
N ARG A 138 -16.69 -15.13 25.17
CA ARG A 138 -17.85 -15.80 24.57
C ARG A 138 -18.00 -17.25 25.07
N LEU A 139 -16.92 -18.02 25.10
CA LEU A 139 -16.96 -19.39 25.62
C LEU A 139 -17.39 -19.45 27.09
N VAL A 140 -16.96 -18.49 27.92
CA VAL A 140 -17.39 -18.41 29.32
C VAL A 140 -18.87 -18.07 29.42
N GLU A 141 -19.35 -17.11 28.63
CA GLU A 141 -20.78 -16.76 28.55
C GLU A 141 -21.62 -17.97 28.12
N ASP A 142 -21.20 -18.68 27.07
CA ASP A 142 -21.88 -19.90 26.58
C ASP A 142 -21.97 -20.97 27.70
N ILE A 143 -20.88 -21.21 28.45
CA ILE A 143 -20.85 -22.18 29.57
C ILE A 143 -21.71 -21.71 30.76
N GLU A 144 -21.76 -20.42 31.04
CA GLU A 144 -22.60 -19.86 32.12
C GLU A 144 -24.09 -19.99 31.78
N GLU A 145 -24.49 -19.74 30.53
CA GLU A 145 -25.86 -19.97 30.06
C GLU A 145 -26.24 -21.45 30.09
N GLU A 146 -25.37 -22.34 29.59
CA GLU A 146 -25.58 -23.80 29.65
C GLU A 146 -25.77 -24.28 31.09
N ASN A 147 -24.93 -23.82 32.04
CA ASN A 147 -25.09 -24.18 33.46
C ASN A 147 -26.41 -23.66 34.03
N LYS A 148 -26.82 -22.44 33.67
CA LYS A 148 -28.11 -21.89 34.13
C LYS A 148 -29.30 -22.69 33.62
N LEU A 149 -29.20 -23.26 32.42
CA LEU A 149 -30.20 -24.15 31.83
C LEU A 149 -30.14 -25.58 32.42
N ALA A 150 -28.93 -26.08 32.73
CA ALA A 150 -28.72 -27.43 33.27
C ALA A 150 -29.17 -27.60 34.74
N PHE A 151 -29.35 -26.51 35.48
CA PHE A 151 -29.81 -26.50 36.87
C PHE A 151 -31.25 -25.98 37.07
N GLN A 152 -32.11 -26.02 36.03
CA GLN A 152 -33.55 -25.93 36.28
C GLN A 152 -34.06 -27.23 36.92
N ASP A 153 -34.61 -27.13 38.13
CA ASP A 153 -35.30 -28.22 38.81
C ASP A 153 -36.37 -28.85 37.89
N PRO A 154 -36.57 -30.18 37.93
CA PRO A 154 -37.42 -30.93 37.00
C PRO A 154 -38.94 -30.70 37.15
N GLU A 155 -39.39 -29.60 37.74
CA GLU A 155 -40.83 -29.34 37.95
C GLU A 155 -41.51 -28.49 36.85
N THR A 156 -40.79 -28.06 35.81
CA THR A 156 -41.41 -27.44 34.63
C THR A 156 -40.90 -28.02 33.32
N SER A 157 -41.14 -29.30 33.10
CA SER A 157 -40.96 -29.96 31.81
C SER A 157 -42.32 -30.13 31.11
N PRO A 158 -42.57 -29.51 29.94
CA PRO A 158 -43.60 -30.01 29.04
C PRO A 158 -43.05 -31.26 28.35
N ASN A 159 -43.64 -32.40 28.68
CA ASN A 159 -43.64 -33.70 28.02
C ASN A 159 -42.59 -33.99 26.92
N ALA A 160 -41.79 -35.01 27.23
CA ALA A 160 -41.05 -35.83 26.30
C ALA A 160 -41.87 -36.24 25.06
N VAL A 161 -41.38 -35.91 23.87
CA VAL A 161 -41.55 -36.76 22.69
C VAL A 161 -40.37 -36.58 21.72
N THR A 162 -39.89 -37.72 21.24
CA THR A 162 -39.00 -37.93 20.08
C THR A 162 -37.49 -37.92 20.33
N ALA A 163 -37.02 -39.11 20.69
CA ALA A 163 -35.72 -39.62 20.29
C ALA A 163 -35.53 -39.54 18.78
N SER A 164 -34.39 -39.00 18.33
CA SER A 164 -33.49 -39.57 17.30
C SER A 164 -32.64 -38.46 16.69
N ASN A 165 -31.33 -38.61 16.86
CA ASN A 165 -30.26 -38.38 15.86
C ASN A 165 -29.04 -37.72 16.50
N ILE A 166 -28.08 -38.57 16.81
CA ILE A 166 -26.68 -38.20 17.01
C ILE A 166 -26.10 -37.99 15.60
N PRO A 167 -25.56 -36.81 15.22
CA PRO A 167 -24.80 -36.70 13.99
C PRO A 167 -23.33 -37.02 14.27
N GLU A 168 -22.88 -38.15 13.72
CA GLU A 168 -21.47 -38.46 13.51
C GLU A 168 -20.80 -37.33 12.71
N ILE A 169 -19.63 -36.89 13.16
CA ILE A 169 -18.70 -36.09 12.35
C ILE A 169 -18.22 -36.97 11.19
N LYS A 170 -18.84 -36.80 10.02
CA LYS A 170 -18.28 -37.22 8.74
C LYS A 170 -17.87 -36.00 7.95
N VAL A 171 -16.56 -35.83 7.87
CA VAL A 171 -15.87 -35.00 6.90
C VAL A 171 -16.37 -35.41 5.50
N SER A 172 -17.07 -34.50 4.82
CA SER A 172 -17.44 -34.68 3.42
C SER A 172 -16.91 -33.51 2.61
N GLU A 173 -16.05 -33.88 1.67
CA GLU A 173 -15.43 -33.07 0.63
C GLU A 173 -16.46 -32.42 -0.29
N ASN A 174 -16.03 -31.32 -0.92
CA ASN A 174 -16.62 -30.65 -2.07
C ASN A 174 -17.61 -31.50 -2.88
N LYS A 175 -18.88 -31.08 -2.88
CA LYS A 175 -19.79 -31.23 -4.01
C LYS A 175 -20.87 -30.13 -3.91
N GLU A 176 -20.95 -29.33 -4.97
CA GLU A 176 -22.11 -28.49 -5.25
C GLU A 176 -23.37 -29.36 -5.27
N PRO A 177 -24.46 -28.97 -4.58
CA PRO A 177 -25.78 -29.46 -4.90
C PRO A 177 -26.51 -28.44 -5.79
N GLU A 178 -27.05 -28.99 -6.87
CA GLU A 178 -28.14 -28.42 -7.64
C GLU A 178 -29.36 -28.14 -6.75
N ILE A 179 -30.17 -27.18 -7.19
CA ILE A 179 -31.32 -26.54 -6.56
C ILE A 179 -32.41 -27.56 -6.16
N PRO A 180 -32.95 -27.45 -4.93
CA PRO A 180 -34.38 -27.64 -4.69
C PRO A 180 -35.04 -26.34 -4.21
N GLU A 181 -36.27 -26.14 -4.65
CA GLU A 181 -37.17 -25.06 -4.26
C GLU A 181 -37.55 -25.19 -2.76
N GLU A 182 -37.07 -24.27 -1.94
CA GLU A 182 -37.52 -24.04 -0.55
C GLU A 182 -37.90 -22.57 -0.42
N ASP A 183 -39.11 -22.21 -0.83
CA ASP A 183 -39.62 -20.83 -0.82
C ASP A 183 -40.49 -20.51 0.42
N ASP A 184 -40.57 -21.43 1.39
CA ASP A 184 -41.54 -21.32 2.50
C ASP A 184 -40.93 -21.35 3.92
N GLU A 185 -39.60 -21.23 4.07
CA GLU A 185 -38.99 -21.12 5.41
C GLU A 185 -38.87 -19.65 5.88
N PRO A 186 -39.38 -19.31 7.08
CA PRO A 186 -39.19 -17.98 7.66
C PRO A 186 -37.70 -17.69 7.86
N ILE A 187 -37.23 -16.54 7.39
CA ILE A 187 -35.82 -16.16 7.46
C ILE A 187 -35.63 -15.24 8.66
N GLU A 188 -34.82 -15.68 9.61
CA GLU A 188 -34.41 -14.88 10.76
C GLU A 188 -33.25 -13.96 10.38
N ILE A 189 -33.46 -12.65 10.53
CA ILE A 189 -32.44 -11.62 10.31
C ILE A 189 -32.52 -10.61 11.44
N GLY A 190 -31.44 -10.48 12.24
CA GLY A 190 -31.37 -9.49 13.31
C GLY A 190 -32.54 -9.57 14.29
N ASP A 191 -32.70 -10.70 14.97
CA ASP A 191 -33.73 -10.94 16.01
C ASP A 191 -35.20 -10.83 15.53
N GLU A 192 -35.45 -10.55 14.24
CA GLU A 192 -36.77 -10.54 13.64
C GLU A 192 -36.92 -11.68 12.63
N VAL A 193 -38.04 -12.41 12.73
CA VAL A 193 -38.41 -13.46 11.78
C VAL A 193 -39.22 -12.83 10.66
N TYR A 194 -38.65 -12.79 9.46
CA TYR A 194 -39.30 -12.24 8.29
C TYR A 194 -39.97 -13.34 7.47
N GLN A 195 -41.23 -13.08 7.08
CA GLN A 195 -41.90 -13.90 6.08
C GLN A 195 -41.24 -13.70 4.71
N PRO A 196 -41.21 -14.73 3.83
CA PRO A 196 -40.58 -14.64 2.51
C PRO A 196 -41.03 -13.42 1.68
N GLU A 197 -42.32 -13.05 1.76
CA GLU A 197 -42.86 -11.86 1.08
C GLU A 197 -42.30 -10.53 1.61
N GLN A 198 -42.03 -10.46 2.91
CA GLN A 198 -41.42 -9.28 3.53
C GLN A 198 -39.94 -9.21 3.17
N MET A 199 -39.25 -10.35 3.20
CA MET A 199 -37.84 -10.46 2.80
C MET A 199 -37.66 -10.04 1.33
N LYS A 200 -38.55 -10.47 0.44
CA LYS A 200 -38.58 -10.05 -0.96
C LYS A 200 -38.67 -8.53 -1.11
N LYS A 201 -39.56 -7.86 -0.37
CA LYS A 201 -39.68 -6.38 -0.41
C LYS A 201 -38.42 -5.70 0.11
N ILE A 202 -37.84 -6.22 1.18
CA ILE A 202 -36.60 -5.69 1.78
C ILE A 202 -35.44 -5.84 0.79
N LEU A 203 -35.23 -7.03 0.24
CA LEU A 203 -34.15 -7.30 -0.73
C LEU A 203 -34.33 -6.50 -2.02
N ALA A 204 -35.56 -6.35 -2.53
CA ALA A 204 -35.84 -5.50 -3.68
C ALA A 204 -35.52 -4.02 -3.40
N HIS A 205 -35.83 -3.54 -2.20
CA HIS A 205 -35.49 -2.18 -1.81
C HIS A 205 -33.98 -1.99 -1.60
N MET A 206 -33.30 -2.97 -1.00
CA MET A 206 -31.84 -3.00 -0.86
C MET A 206 -31.13 -2.93 -2.21
N LEU A 207 -31.50 -3.80 -3.15
CA LEU A 207 -30.87 -3.87 -4.47
C LEU A 207 -31.11 -2.63 -5.34
N ASN A 208 -32.20 -1.89 -5.10
CA ASN A 208 -32.48 -0.62 -5.78
C ASN A 208 -31.86 0.60 -5.09
N THR A 209 -31.58 0.52 -3.79
CA THR A 209 -31.10 1.66 -3.01
C THR A 209 -29.58 1.66 -2.86
N ILE A 210 -28.97 0.48 -2.71
CA ILE A 210 -27.54 0.31 -2.48
C ILE A 210 -26.83 0.34 -3.84
N PRO A 211 -25.77 1.15 -4.02
CA PRO A 211 -25.03 1.19 -5.27
C PRO A 211 -24.37 -0.17 -5.56
N LEU A 212 -24.65 -0.71 -6.75
CA LEU A 212 -24.04 -1.93 -7.27
C LEU A 212 -22.92 -1.55 -8.25
N GLY A 213 -21.72 -2.06 -8.00
CA GLY A 213 -20.54 -1.82 -8.82
C GLY A 213 -19.75 -3.07 -9.14
N GLU A 214 -18.65 -2.88 -9.88
CA GLU A 214 -17.68 -3.93 -10.20
C GLU A 214 -16.47 -3.81 -9.28
N HIS A 215 -15.97 -4.95 -8.77
CA HIS A 215 -14.77 -4.99 -7.95
C HIS A 215 -13.75 -5.99 -8.48
N LYS A 216 -12.53 -5.52 -8.77
CA LYS A 216 -11.45 -6.35 -9.30
C LYS A 216 -10.55 -6.86 -8.18
N VAL A 217 -10.49 -8.17 -8.01
CA VAL A 217 -9.56 -8.83 -7.09
C VAL A 217 -8.34 -9.30 -7.88
N PRO A 218 -7.10 -8.97 -7.46
CA PRO A 218 -5.90 -9.51 -8.07
C PRO A 218 -5.94 -11.05 -8.11
N ILE A 219 -5.62 -11.65 -9.26
CA ILE A 219 -5.59 -13.10 -9.51
C ILE A 219 -6.99 -13.76 -9.58
N MET A 220 -7.97 -13.34 -8.79
CA MET A 220 -9.32 -13.94 -8.76
C MET A 220 -10.31 -13.36 -9.78
N GLY A 221 -10.01 -12.24 -10.41
CA GLY A 221 -10.82 -11.65 -11.49
C GLY A 221 -11.75 -10.52 -11.03
N THR A 222 -12.70 -10.15 -11.90
CA THR A 222 -13.66 -9.07 -11.63
C THR A 222 -14.99 -9.64 -11.18
N TYR A 223 -15.47 -9.19 -10.02
CA TYR A 223 -16.77 -9.54 -9.47
C TYR A 223 -17.78 -8.43 -9.78
N GLN A 224 -18.94 -8.84 -10.29
CA GLN A 224 -20.08 -7.98 -10.58
C GLN A 224 -21.05 -7.94 -9.40
N ASN A 225 -21.92 -6.92 -9.37
CA ASN A 225 -22.95 -6.75 -8.34
C ASN A 225 -22.36 -6.70 -6.93
N THR A 226 -21.34 -5.85 -6.75
CA THR A 226 -20.64 -5.68 -5.47
C THR A 226 -20.98 -4.35 -4.82
N SER A 227 -21.09 -4.35 -3.50
CA SER A 227 -21.30 -3.17 -2.68
C SER A 227 -20.34 -3.18 -1.48
N PRO A 228 -19.83 -2.03 -1.03
CA PRO A 228 -19.01 -1.97 0.16
C PRO A 228 -19.85 -2.17 1.41
N GLY A 229 -19.23 -2.69 2.48
CA GLY A 229 -19.93 -2.93 3.75
C GLY A 229 -20.51 -1.67 4.39
N THR A 230 -19.90 -0.51 4.15
CA THR A 230 -20.40 0.79 4.63
C THR A 230 -21.78 1.13 4.09
N ASP A 231 -22.01 0.88 2.81
CA ASP A 231 -23.25 1.28 2.13
C ASP A 231 -24.40 0.35 2.53
N ILE A 232 -24.08 -0.93 2.76
CA ILE A 232 -25.02 -1.91 3.31
C ILE A 232 -25.42 -1.50 4.73
N VAL A 233 -24.46 -1.13 5.58
CA VAL A 233 -24.76 -0.68 6.95
C VAL A 233 -25.54 0.63 6.96
N GLU A 234 -25.21 1.59 6.09
CA GLU A 234 -25.95 2.84 5.94
C GLU A 234 -27.41 2.61 5.55
N TYR A 235 -27.67 1.65 4.65
CA TYR A 235 -29.03 1.21 4.33
C TYR A 235 -29.75 0.65 5.55
N LEU A 236 -29.11 -0.27 6.29
CA LEU A 236 -29.70 -0.92 7.46
C LEU A 236 -30.05 0.09 8.55
N GLN A 237 -29.23 1.12 8.74
CA GLN A 237 -29.48 2.20 9.69
C GLN A 237 -30.66 3.08 9.28
N ARG A 238 -30.80 3.39 7.99
CA ARG A 238 -31.86 4.28 7.50
C ARG A 238 -33.22 3.59 7.34
N ASN A 239 -33.23 2.33 6.88
CA ASN A 239 -34.46 1.68 6.43
C ASN A 239 -34.93 0.54 7.33
N MET A 240 -34.04 -0.04 8.14
CA MET A 240 -34.37 -1.16 9.05
C MET A 240 -34.22 -0.78 10.52
N GLY A 241 -34.08 0.52 10.82
CA GLY A 241 -34.11 1.05 12.18
C GLY A 241 -32.97 0.58 13.09
N THR A 242 -31.85 0.11 12.52
CA THR A 242 -30.74 -0.40 13.33
C THR A 242 -30.12 0.71 14.19
N THR A 243 -30.18 0.55 15.50
CA THR A 243 -29.77 1.57 16.49
C THR A 243 -28.26 1.59 16.76
N SER A 244 -27.55 0.52 16.38
CA SER A 244 -26.10 0.36 16.60
C SER A 244 -25.42 -0.26 15.39
N ILE A 245 -24.16 0.13 15.15
CA ILE A 245 -23.30 -0.44 14.10
C ILE A 245 -23.11 -1.95 14.32
N SER A 246 -22.97 -2.40 15.57
CA SER A 246 -22.79 -3.82 15.90
C SER A 246 -24.03 -4.66 15.55
N TYR A 247 -25.22 -4.06 15.68
CA TYR A 247 -26.47 -4.71 15.31
C TYR A 247 -26.62 -4.81 13.78
N ALA A 248 -26.27 -3.73 13.06
CA ALA A 248 -26.22 -3.75 11.60
C ALA A 248 -25.18 -4.77 11.07
N GLU A 249 -24.05 -4.96 11.76
CA GLU A 249 -23.07 -5.98 11.40
C GLU A 249 -23.60 -7.40 11.62
N ARG A 250 -24.41 -7.62 12.67
CA ARG A 250 -25.07 -8.91 12.92
C ARG A 250 -26.09 -9.23 11.81
N ILE A 251 -26.92 -8.26 11.43
CA ILE A 251 -27.83 -8.39 10.29
C ILE A 251 -27.08 -8.67 8.99
N GLY A 252 -25.97 -7.97 8.75
CA GLY A 252 -25.11 -8.24 7.60
C GLY A 252 -24.50 -9.64 7.62
N GLN A 253 -24.17 -10.15 8.82
CA GLN A 253 -23.71 -11.52 9.01
C GLN A 253 -24.81 -12.53 8.68
N ASP A 254 -26.04 -12.27 9.12
CA ASP A 254 -27.21 -13.11 8.83
C ASP A 254 -27.51 -13.15 7.33
N LEU A 255 -27.33 -12.04 6.61
CA LEU A 255 -27.43 -12.00 5.15
C LEU A 255 -26.37 -12.85 4.45
N ILE A 256 -25.16 -12.94 5.01
CA ILE A 256 -24.11 -13.83 4.50
C ILE A 256 -24.47 -15.30 4.81
N SER A 257 -24.89 -15.59 6.03
CA SER A 257 -25.25 -16.94 6.50
C SER A 257 -26.42 -17.53 5.71
N ASN A 258 -27.45 -16.71 5.43
CA ASN A 258 -28.60 -17.08 4.60
C ASN A 258 -28.28 -17.14 3.09
N GLY A 259 -27.04 -16.80 2.72
CA GLY A 259 -26.52 -16.95 1.37
C GLY A 259 -26.87 -15.82 0.40
N PHE A 260 -27.36 -14.67 0.89
CA PHE A 260 -27.65 -13.50 0.05
C PHE A 260 -26.40 -12.70 -0.31
N LEU A 261 -25.42 -12.67 0.59
CA LEU A 261 -24.15 -11.96 0.41
C LEU A 261 -22.94 -12.92 0.44
N ARG A 262 -21.84 -12.49 -0.16
CA ARG A 262 -20.52 -13.16 -0.07
C ARG A 262 -19.41 -12.12 0.06
N LEU A 263 -18.50 -12.30 1.01
CA LEU A 263 -17.29 -11.47 1.10
C LEU A 263 -16.31 -11.79 -0.04
N ILE A 264 -15.80 -10.75 -0.69
CA ILE A 264 -14.90 -10.86 -1.85
C ILE A 264 -13.54 -10.21 -1.54
N GLY A 265 -12.44 -10.89 -1.90
CA GLY A 265 -11.08 -10.35 -1.80
C GLY A 265 -10.37 -10.57 -0.47
N ASN A 266 -11.06 -11.09 0.55
CA ASN A 266 -10.51 -11.36 1.87
C ASN A 266 -10.84 -12.79 2.32
N VAL A 267 -9.93 -13.40 3.08
CA VAL A 267 -10.12 -14.75 3.65
C VAL A 267 -11.03 -14.62 4.88
N GLY A 268 -12.21 -15.24 4.82
CA GLY A 268 -13.20 -15.26 5.90
C GLY A 268 -14.62 -15.16 5.39
N ASN A 269 -15.59 -15.22 6.30
CA ASN A 269 -17.02 -15.08 6.01
C ASN A 269 -17.72 -14.10 6.96
N SER A 270 -16.95 -13.23 7.61
CA SER A 270 -17.46 -12.24 8.57
C SER A 270 -17.91 -10.98 7.83
N PHE A 271 -19.12 -10.52 8.12
CA PHE A 271 -19.56 -9.19 7.74
C PHE A 271 -18.92 -8.15 8.68
N ALA A 272 -18.59 -6.99 8.12
CA ALA A 272 -17.97 -5.86 8.81
C ALA A 272 -18.30 -4.56 8.10
N ASN A 273 -18.59 -3.52 8.87
CA ASN A 273 -18.78 -2.15 8.40
C ASN A 273 -17.45 -1.56 7.92
N SER A 274 -17.17 -1.67 6.62
CA SER A 274 -15.92 -1.20 6.03
C SER A 274 -16.07 -0.89 4.55
N SER A 275 -15.55 0.27 4.13
CA SER A 275 -15.47 0.65 2.71
C SER A 275 -14.40 -0.14 1.95
N LYS A 276 -13.56 -0.91 2.65
CA LYS A 276 -12.54 -1.78 2.06
C LYS A 276 -12.99 -3.22 1.89
N MET A 277 -14.04 -3.63 2.60
CA MET A 277 -14.61 -4.97 2.48
C MET A 277 -15.74 -4.91 1.46
N MET A 278 -15.62 -5.71 0.40
CA MET A 278 -16.59 -5.73 -0.70
C MET A 278 -17.43 -6.99 -0.60
N TYR A 279 -18.74 -6.83 -0.72
CA TYR A 279 -19.69 -7.94 -0.66
C TYR A 279 -20.40 -8.08 -2.01
N GLN A 280 -20.41 -9.29 -2.54
CA GLN A 280 -21.13 -9.64 -3.74
C GLN A 280 -22.54 -10.11 -3.38
N TRP A 281 -23.54 -9.54 -4.04
CA TRP A 281 -24.91 -10.04 -4.01
C TRP A 281 -25.01 -11.33 -4.83
N LYS A 282 -25.46 -12.41 -4.20
CA LYS A 282 -25.64 -13.71 -4.87
C LYS A 282 -26.94 -13.74 -5.67
N THR A 283 -27.00 -14.66 -6.64
CA THR A 283 -28.19 -14.91 -7.46
C THR A 283 -29.44 -15.18 -6.63
N LYS A 284 -29.31 -15.82 -5.45
CA LYS A 284 -30.42 -16.02 -4.49
C LYS A 284 -31.10 -14.70 -4.08
N ALA A 285 -30.33 -13.62 -3.88
CA ALA A 285 -30.89 -12.31 -3.54
C ALA A 285 -31.69 -11.71 -4.69
N PHE A 286 -31.22 -11.85 -5.93
CA PHE A 286 -31.90 -11.35 -7.12
C PHE A 286 -33.18 -12.15 -7.44
N GLN A 287 -33.12 -13.48 -7.32
CA GLN A 287 -34.27 -14.37 -7.50
C GLN A 287 -35.37 -14.07 -6.48
N MET A 288 -34.99 -13.96 -5.19
CA MET A 288 -35.95 -13.66 -4.13
C MET A 288 -36.53 -12.26 -4.25
N ALA A 289 -35.73 -11.26 -4.66
CA ALA A 289 -36.20 -9.89 -4.90
C ALA A 289 -37.06 -9.74 -6.17
N GLY A 290 -37.01 -10.68 -7.11
CA GLY A 290 -37.68 -10.55 -8.42
C GLY A 290 -37.09 -9.46 -9.32
N VAL A 291 -35.83 -9.06 -9.09
CA VAL A 291 -35.13 -8.01 -9.84
C VAL A 291 -34.16 -8.67 -10.83
N PRO A 292 -34.10 -8.24 -12.11
CA PRO A 292 -33.18 -8.81 -13.08
C PRO A 292 -31.72 -8.58 -12.66
N GLU A 293 -30.94 -9.65 -12.61
CA GLU A 293 -29.50 -9.57 -12.39
C GLU A 293 -28.83 -8.88 -13.59
N ASN A 294 -28.01 -7.86 -13.34
CA ASN A 294 -27.19 -7.24 -14.38
C ASN A 294 -26.07 -8.22 -14.79
N LYS A 295 -26.40 -9.19 -15.65
CA LYS A 295 -25.45 -10.13 -16.24
C LYS A 295 -24.79 -9.51 -17.47
N LYS A 296 -23.52 -9.09 -17.34
CA LYS A 296 -22.58 -9.18 -18.46
C LYS A 296 -21.75 -10.44 -18.28
N THR A 297 -21.81 -11.30 -19.29
CA THR A 297 -21.18 -12.62 -19.40
C THR A 297 -19.68 -12.58 -19.10
N LEU A 298 -19.23 -13.45 -18.18
CA LEU A 298 -17.81 -13.77 -18.00
C LEU A 298 -17.27 -14.44 -19.27
N GLY A 299 -16.44 -13.74 -20.03
CA GLY A 299 -15.54 -14.38 -20.98
C GLY A 299 -14.40 -15.06 -20.23
N ARG A 300 -14.43 -16.39 -20.12
CA ARG A 300 -13.23 -17.18 -19.81
C ARG A 300 -12.30 -17.09 -21.01
N THR A 301 -11.16 -16.43 -20.87
CA THR A 301 -10.00 -16.66 -21.74
C THR A 301 -8.87 -17.19 -20.87
N PHE A 302 -8.40 -18.38 -21.27
CA PHE A 302 -7.22 -19.07 -20.76
C PHE A 302 -5.95 -18.25 -20.96
#